data_AF-A0AAP7N638-F1
#
_entry.id   AF-A0AAP7N638-F1
#
_cell.length_a   1.000
_cell.length_b   1.000
_cell.length_c   1.000
_cell.angle_alpha   90.00
_cell.angle_beta   90.00
_cell.angle_gamma   90.00
#
_symmetry.space_group_name_H-M   'P 1'
#
loop_
_entity.id
_entity.type
_entity.pdbx_description
1 polymer ?
#
loop_
_entity_poly.entity_id
_entity_poly.type
_entity_poly.pdbx_seq_one_letter_code
_entity_poly.pdbx_strand_id
1 'polypeptide(L)'
;MKKCCKGLIVSALSISALALPSFTGSVSAHEAAGPDQIVQLGSPITTVDYHMLRNSNVSLLNGYKRWEIISGSNLISISSSGVVSSHSSLGTAVVYAYDVNDNYVIYKITVEAR
;
A
#
# COMPACT_ATOMS: atom_id res chain seq x y z
N MET A 1 -55.54 43.38 -40.32
CA MET A 1 -55.70 41.94 -40.64
C MET A 1 -54.34 41.33 -40.99
N LYS A 2 -53.98 40.25 -40.29
CA LYS A 2 -53.01 39.17 -40.58
C LYS A 2 -52.00 39.36 -41.73
N LYS A 3 -50.70 39.12 -41.45
CA LYS A 3 -50.00 37.87 -41.84
C LYS A 3 -48.56 37.83 -41.29
N CYS A 4 -48.34 36.83 -40.44
CA CYS A 4 -47.05 36.30 -40.00
C CYS A 4 -46.47 35.43 -41.13
N CYS A 5 -45.14 35.40 -41.30
CA CYS A 5 -44.32 34.26 -41.75
C CYS A 5 -42.83 34.66 -41.62
N LYS A 6 -42.13 34.23 -40.59
CA LYS A 6 -41.30 33.00 -40.56
C LYS A 6 -40.21 33.01 -41.65
N GLY A 7 -39.10 33.68 -41.35
CA GLY A 7 -37.81 33.44 -41.99
C GLY A 7 -37.04 32.37 -41.21
N LEU A 8 -36.86 31.21 -41.83
CA LEU A 8 -36.08 30.08 -41.35
C LEU A 8 -34.59 30.45 -41.34
N ILE A 9 -33.96 30.52 -40.16
CA ILE A 9 -32.50 30.55 -40.06
C ILE A 9 -32.03 29.10 -40.14
N VAL A 10 -31.60 28.69 -41.34
CA VAL A 10 -30.77 27.51 -41.54
C VAL A 10 -29.33 28.02 -41.59
N SER A 11 -28.59 27.80 -40.50
CA SER A 11 -27.15 28.04 -40.45
C SER A 11 -26.46 26.79 -39.95
N ALA A 12 -25.42 26.41 -40.69
CA ALA A 12 -24.88 25.08 -40.81
C ALA A 12 -24.24 24.51 -39.53
N LEU A 13 -24.36 23.19 -39.44
CA LEU A 13 -23.66 22.27 -38.54
C LEU A 13 -22.15 22.54 -38.55
N SER A 14 -21.64 23.21 -37.52
CA SER A 14 -20.20 23.37 -37.30
C SER A 14 -19.62 22.06 -36.77
N ILE A 15 -18.82 21.40 -37.60
CA ILE A 15 -18.02 20.23 -37.22
C ILE A 15 -16.77 20.78 -36.51
N SER A 16 -16.80 20.86 -35.18
CA SER A 16 -15.57 21.10 -34.42
C SER A 16 -14.63 19.92 -34.62
N ALA A 17 -13.54 20.16 -35.34
CA ALA A 17 -12.48 19.18 -35.54
C ALA A 17 -11.95 18.72 -34.17
N LEU A 18 -11.91 17.41 -34.00
CA LEU A 18 -11.34 16.70 -32.86
C LEU A 18 -9.82 16.92 -32.86
N ALA A 19 -9.34 17.94 -32.13
CA ALA A 19 -7.92 18.10 -31.86
C ALA A 19 -7.57 17.18 -30.68
N LEU A 20 -7.02 16.00 -30.97
CA LEU A 20 -6.31 15.20 -29.97
C LEU A 20 -4.94 15.86 -29.75
N PRO A 21 -4.61 16.35 -28.54
CA PRO A 21 -3.22 16.58 -28.19
C PRO A 21 -2.52 15.22 -28.22
N SER A 22 -1.40 15.16 -28.93
CA SER A 22 -0.46 14.04 -28.89
C SER A 22 -0.14 13.68 -27.43
N PHE A 23 -0.56 12.50 -27.00
CA PHE A 23 -0.04 11.85 -25.80
C PHE A 23 1.43 11.51 -26.05
N THR A 24 2.33 12.48 -25.90
CA THR A 24 3.69 12.19 -25.47
C THR A 24 3.66 12.23 -23.95
N GLY A 25 3.09 11.17 -23.37
CA GLY A 25 3.30 10.87 -21.96
C GLY A 25 4.73 10.40 -21.77
N SER A 26 5.70 11.30 -21.77
CA SER A 26 6.88 11.12 -20.93
C SER A 26 6.42 11.34 -19.50
N VAL A 27 5.79 10.32 -18.92
CA VAL A 27 5.82 10.14 -17.47
C VAL A 27 7.25 9.71 -17.16
N SER A 28 8.14 10.70 -17.12
CA SER A 28 9.25 10.64 -16.18
C SER A 28 8.59 10.81 -14.82
N ALA A 29 8.27 9.69 -14.17
CA ALA A 29 7.95 9.68 -12.76
C ALA A 29 9.22 10.08 -11.99
N HIS A 30 9.51 11.37 -12.02
CA HIS A 30 10.31 11.98 -10.98
C HIS A 30 9.28 12.49 -9.97
N GLU A 31 8.97 11.63 -9.01
CA GLU A 31 8.43 12.13 -7.76
C GLU A 31 9.34 11.64 -6.65
N ALA A 32 10.08 12.63 -6.15
CA ALA A 32 10.70 12.74 -4.85
C ALA A 32 11.07 11.40 -4.19
N ALA A 33 12.39 11.17 -4.11
CA ALA A 33 12.94 10.77 -2.82
C ALA A 33 12.38 11.75 -1.78
N GLY A 34 11.24 11.40 -1.18
CA GLY A 34 10.74 12.04 0.01
C GLY A 34 11.89 12.11 0.99
N PRO A 35 11.95 13.15 1.85
CA PRO A 35 12.98 13.19 2.87
C PRO A 35 12.98 11.82 3.50
N ASP A 36 14.16 11.21 3.50
CA ASP A 36 14.53 10.09 4.34
C ASP A 36 13.80 10.36 5.65
N GLN A 37 12.62 9.78 5.81
CA GLN A 37 11.94 9.78 7.09
C GLN A 37 12.79 8.74 7.80
N ILE A 38 13.95 9.19 8.24
CA ILE A 38 14.57 8.77 9.46
C ILE A 38 13.52 9.15 10.52
N VAL A 39 12.39 8.43 10.51
CA VAL A 39 11.65 8.13 11.70
C VAL A 39 12.76 7.62 12.59
N GLN A 40 13.10 8.44 13.57
CA GLN A 40 14.16 8.14 14.51
C GLN A 40 13.68 6.89 15.23
N LEU A 41 14.00 5.74 14.63
CA LEU A 41 13.45 4.47 15.03
C LEU A 41 13.94 4.30 16.47
N GLY A 42 13.00 4.11 17.40
CA GLY A 42 13.35 3.92 18.81
C GLY A 42 14.41 2.83 18.95
N SER A 43 15.09 2.73 20.08
CA SER A 43 16.02 1.59 20.22
C SER A 43 15.23 0.27 20.19
N PRO A 44 15.76 -0.79 19.56
CA PRO A 44 15.12 -2.10 19.61
C PRO A 44 15.06 -2.54 21.07
N ILE A 45 13.86 -2.77 21.59
CA ILE A 45 13.66 -3.21 22.97
C ILE A 45 14.17 -4.64 23.13
N THR A 46 13.84 -5.50 22.16
CA THR A 46 14.22 -6.92 22.16
C THR A 46 14.04 -7.55 20.78
N THR A 47 14.59 -8.75 20.62
CA THR A 47 14.34 -9.63 19.47
C THR A 47 13.62 -10.89 19.94
N VAL A 48 12.57 -11.29 19.24
CA VAL A 48 11.76 -12.46 19.52
C VAL A 48 11.83 -13.39 18.31
N ASP A 49 12.40 -14.58 18.50
CA ASP A 49 12.32 -15.64 17.49
C ASP A 49 10.98 -16.39 17.66
N TYR A 50 10.21 -16.44 16.58
CA TYR A 50 8.89 -17.04 16.53
C TYR A 50 8.82 -18.07 15.41
N HIS A 51 8.25 -19.24 15.70
CA HIS A 51 8.09 -20.31 14.72
C HIS A 51 6.60 -20.52 14.43
N MET A 52 6.24 -20.55 13.15
CA MET A 52 4.87 -20.81 12.73
C MET A 52 4.83 -21.84 11.61
N LEU A 53 3.76 -22.62 11.57
CA LEU A 53 3.51 -23.53 10.47
C LEU A 53 3.01 -22.76 9.24
N ARG A 54 3.36 -23.26 8.06
CA ARG A 54 2.84 -22.80 6.77
C ARG A 54 1.31 -22.88 6.69
N ASN A 55 0.68 -21.91 6.02
CA ASN A 55 -0.77 -21.79 5.86
C ASN A 55 -1.52 -21.76 7.21
N SER A 56 -0.94 -21.11 8.21
CA SER A 56 -1.48 -20.99 9.55
C SER A 56 -1.66 -19.52 9.94
N ASN A 57 -2.51 -19.29 10.94
CA ASN A 57 -2.73 -17.98 11.53
C ASN A 57 -2.34 -18.04 12.99
N VAL A 58 -1.62 -17.01 13.45
CA VAL A 58 -1.26 -16.86 14.84
C VAL A 58 -1.40 -15.41 15.27
N SER A 59 -1.93 -15.20 16.47
CA SER A 59 -1.95 -13.89 17.08
C SER A 59 -0.64 -13.68 17.84
N LEU A 60 0.14 -12.67 17.44
CA LEU A 60 1.21 -12.15 18.26
C LEU A 60 0.61 -11.28 19.38
N LEU A 61 1.35 -11.13 20.48
CA LEU A 61 0.86 -10.48 21.70
C LEU A 61 0.23 -9.11 21.42
N ASN A 62 -0.97 -8.91 21.98
CA ASN A 62 -1.76 -7.70 21.83
C ASN A 62 -1.19 -6.61 22.77
N GLY A 63 -0.70 -5.51 22.21
CA GLY A 63 -0.04 -4.45 22.98
C GLY A 63 0.68 -3.42 22.12
N TYR A 64 0.98 -3.77 20.87
CA TYR A 64 1.62 -2.87 19.90
C TYR A 64 0.57 -2.08 19.09
N LYS A 65 0.90 -0.82 18.79
CA LYS A 65 0.05 0.10 18.02
C LYS A 65 0.19 -0.07 16.51
N ARG A 66 1.39 -0.43 16.05
CA ARG A 66 1.73 -0.53 14.63
C ARG A 66 2.60 -1.74 14.38
N TRP A 67 2.36 -2.38 13.25
CA TRP A 67 3.13 -3.53 12.77
C TRP A 67 3.68 -3.20 11.39
N GLU A 68 4.94 -3.54 11.15
CA GLU A 68 5.61 -3.29 9.89
C GLU A 68 6.45 -4.50 9.49
N ILE A 69 6.23 -5.00 8.27
CA ILE A 69 7.03 -6.12 7.74
C ILE A 69 8.23 -5.50 7.04
N ILE A 70 9.41 -5.70 7.62
CA ILE A 70 10.68 -5.19 7.07
C ILE A 70 11.18 -6.13 5.97
N SER A 71 10.96 -7.43 6.12
CA SER A 71 11.32 -8.43 5.12
C SER A 71 10.40 -9.65 5.20
N GLY A 72 10.18 -10.31 4.06
CA GLY A 72 9.38 -11.53 3.99
C GLY A 72 7.87 -11.32 3.85
N SER A 73 7.43 -10.21 3.23
CA SER A 73 6.01 -9.96 2.91
C SER A 73 5.41 -10.97 1.92
N ASN A 74 6.27 -11.71 1.20
CA ASN A 74 5.87 -12.87 0.40
C ASN A 74 5.61 -14.12 1.25
N LEU A 75 6.18 -14.19 2.46
CA LEU A 75 6.06 -15.32 3.38
C LEU A 75 4.87 -15.18 4.33
N ILE A 76 4.59 -13.94 4.76
CA ILE A 76 3.56 -13.63 5.76
C ILE A 76 2.80 -12.35 5.41
N SER A 77 1.62 -12.21 5.99
CA SER A 77 0.90 -10.95 6.14
C SER A 77 0.58 -10.72 7.62
N ILE A 78 0.44 -9.46 8.01
CA ILE A 78 0.10 -9.08 9.38
C ILE A 78 -1.05 -8.07 9.39
N SER A 79 -2.06 -8.32 10.22
CA SER A 79 -3.13 -7.36 10.43
C SER A 79 -2.69 -6.25 11.38
N SER A 80 -3.40 -5.12 11.36
CA SER A 80 -3.22 -4.05 12.36
C SER A 80 -3.47 -4.50 13.81
N SER A 81 -4.21 -5.60 13.99
CA SER A 81 -4.46 -6.24 15.28
C SER A 81 -3.38 -7.23 15.73
N GLY A 82 -2.31 -7.43 14.94
CA GLY A 82 -1.21 -8.34 15.28
C GLY A 82 -1.48 -9.82 14.96
N VAL A 83 -2.46 -10.11 14.10
CA VAL A 83 -2.66 -11.46 13.57
C VAL A 83 -1.73 -11.68 12.39
N VAL A 84 -0.82 -12.64 12.51
CA VAL A 84 0.12 -13.05 11.46
C VAL A 84 -0.44 -14.27 10.74
N SER A 85 -0.55 -14.15 9.42
CA SER A 85 -0.98 -15.21 8.52
C SER A 85 0.20 -15.63 7.64
N SER A 86 0.60 -16.91 7.69
CA SER A 86 1.62 -17.44 6.78
C SER A 86 1.04 -17.85 5.45
N HIS A 87 1.80 -17.60 4.39
CA HIS A 87 1.50 -18.05 3.03
C HIS A 87 2.06 -19.47 2.80
N SER A 88 2.22 -19.86 1.53
CA SER A 88 2.71 -21.18 1.11
C SER A 88 4.24 -21.30 1.06
N SER A 89 4.97 -20.20 1.24
CA SER A 89 6.43 -20.15 1.15
C SER A 89 7.08 -20.37 2.50
N LEU A 90 8.25 -21.01 2.50
CA LEU A 90 9.06 -21.23 3.69
C LEU A 90 10.17 -20.19 3.79
N GLY A 91 10.61 -19.88 5.01
CA GLY A 91 11.70 -18.94 5.25
C GLY A 91 11.48 -18.13 6.52
N THR A 92 12.32 -17.11 6.72
CA THR A 92 12.23 -16.22 7.88
C THR A 92 11.84 -14.82 7.44
N ALA A 93 10.75 -14.31 8.01
CA ALA A 93 10.30 -12.93 7.87
C ALA A 93 10.76 -12.10 9.08
N VAL A 94 10.95 -10.80 8.88
CA VAL A 94 11.31 -9.85 9.94
C VAL A 94 10.22 -8.81 10.04
N VAL A 95 9.65 -8.66 11.24
CA VAL A 95 8.55 -7.74 11.52
C VAL A 95 8.92 -6.86 12.70
N TYR A 96 8.67 -5.56 12.57
CA TYR A 96 8.79 -4.61 13.67
C TYR A 96 7.42 -4.33 14.27
N ALA A 97 7.32 -4.46 15.58
CA ALA A 97 6.14 -4.15 16.35
C ALA A 97 6.41 -2.90 17.20
N TYR A 98 5.69 -1.81 16.94
CA TYR A 98 5.91 -0.52 17.60
C TYR A 98 4.91 -0.31 18.75
N ASP A 99 5.42 0.10 19.89
CA ASP A 99 4.62 0.54 21.04
C ASP A 99 4.19 2.02 20.91
N VAL A 100 3.38 2.53 21.85
CA VAL A 100 2.93 3.93 21.95
C VAL A 100 4.07 4.94 22.04
N ASN A 101 5.27 4.49 22.45
CA ASN A 101 6.47 5.31 22.58
C ASN A 101 7.39 5.24 21.34
N ASP A 102 6.93 4.66 20.22
CA ASP A 102 7.72 4.37 19.01
C ASP A 102 8.96 3.47 19.22
N ASN A 103 9.10 2.88 20.41
CA ASN A 103 10.01 1.77 20.63
C ASN A 103 9.50 0.54 19.88
N TYR A 104 10.42 -0.30 19.39
CA TYR A 104 10.03 -1.48 18.63
C TYR A 104 10.65 -2.78 19.14
N VAL A 105 9.94 -3.87 18.86
CA VAL A 105 10.41 -5.24 19.04
C VAL A 105 10.59 -5.89 17.67
N ILE A 106 11.71 -6.58 17.50
CA ILE A 106 12.01 -7.30 16.26
C ILE A 106 11.48 -8.72 16.39
N TYR A 107 10.48 -9.07 15.60
CA TYR A 107 9.98 -10.44 15.48
C TYR A 107 10.64 -11.12 14.27
N LYS A 108 11.39 -12.18 14.53
CA LYS A 108 11.95 -13.06 13.50
C LYS A 108 11.05 -14.28 13.38
N ILE A 109 10.19 -14.26 12.37
CA ILE A 109 9.13 -15.25 12.18
C ILE A 109 9.60 -16.28 11.16
N THR A 110 9.92 -17.48 11.62
CA THR A 110 10.30 -18.61 10.76
C THR A 110 9.06 -19.41 10.40
N VAL A 111 8.77 -19.48 9.10
CA VAL A 111 7.68 -20.28 8.53
C VAL A 111 8.23 -21.66 8.17
N GLU A 112 7.72 -22.68 8.86
CA GLU A 112 8.14 -24.07 8.73
C GLU A 112 7.12 -24.92 7.97
N ALA A 113 7.60 -26.05 7.45
CA ALA A 113 6.72 -27.04 6.83
C ALA A 113 5.78 -27.65 7.87
N ARG A 114 4.58 -28.04 7.41
CA ARG A 114 3.59 -28.74 8.22
C ARG A 114 3.86 -30.24 8.23
#